data_AF-A0A0A1TJM7-F1
#
_entry.id   AF-A0A0A1TJM7-F1
#
_cell.length_a   1.000
_cell.length_b   1.000
_cell.length_c   1.000
_cell.angle_alpha   90.00
_cell.angle_beta   90.00
_cell.angle_gamma   90.00
#
_symmetry.space_group_name_H-M   'P 1'
#
loop_
_entity.id
_entity.type
_entity.pdbx_description
1 polymer ?
#
loop_
_entity_poly.entity_id
_entity_poly.type
_entity_poly.pdbx_seq_one_letter_code
_entity_poly.pdbx_strand_id
1 'polypeptide(L)'
;MATSTPASTGDLTSQILHTLDKQSPILTADAFPAIPSQDVKAALDRLGSRSMITYETIEREEAILEAEAEQIAAHGSHEARVFEALRKAMDGLTVQELEAAIGDKNVTKLGQGKAFREKWISKSKDGKLVATAESIEDVTRTQLQQVQQSKTGDAKVLADLKKRKLIKMQKIISFKVAKGEKFALEIQKEETDLTADMLVSGAWKTANFKPYNFKALGGDQHAGALHPLNKVRQEFRQIFFEMGFEEMPTNKFVETGFWNFDTLFVPQQHPARDLQDTFYISDPLVGDKPRPQVEGQNMEEYWNNVKDVHQEGKFGSIGYRYPWAAEESQRLVLRTHTTSISASVLHKLAAKKGPDGRPPPARYFSIDRVFRNETVDATHLAEFHQVEGVIADYGLTLGGLMEFMEVFFNKMGLTDLKFKPAYNPYTEPSMEIFAYHKGLGKLVEIGNSGMFRPEMLEAMGLPKDMRVFGWGLSLERPTMIKYKISNIRELLGHKVDLNFIEKNAAVRLDKD
;
A
#
# COMPACT_ATOMS: atom_id res chain seq x y z
N MET A 1 -40.36 -12.37 -51.51
CA MET A 1 -41.40 -12.54 -50.48
C MET A 1 -40.72 -12.47 -49.13
N ALA A 2 -40.77 -11.31 -48.46
CA ALA A 2 -40.24 -11.13 -47.12
C ALA A 2 -41.40 -11.34 -46.14
N THR A 3 -41.33 -12.41 -45.35
CA THR A 3 -42.31 -12.71 -44.30
C THR A 3 -42.11 -11.74 -43.13
N SER A 4 -43.17 -11.00 -42.84
CA SER A 4 -43.27 -10.03 -41.74
C SER A 4 -43.34 -10.72 -40.38
N THR A 5 -42.41 -10.40 -39.48
CA THR A 5 -42.52 -10.66 -38.03
C THR A 5 -43.13 -9.41 -37.38
N PRO A 6 -44.22 -9.51 -36.59
CA PRO A 6 -44.79 -8.34 -35.92
C PRO A 6 -43.90 -7.93 -34.75
N ALA A 7 -43.49 -6.67 -34.74
CA ALA A 7 -42.75 -6.04 -33.65
C ALA A 7 -43.69 -5.81 -32.44
N SER A 8 -43.44 -6.48 -31.30
CA SER A 8 -43.98 -6.06 -30.00
C SER A 8 -42.95 -5.16 -29.32
N THR A 9 -43.15 -3.86 -29.43
CA THR A 9 -42.27 -2.79 -28.92
C THR A 9 -42.51 -2.54 -27.42
N GLY A 10 -41.71 -3.16 -26.55
CA GLY A 10 -41.64 -2.84 -25.12
C GLY A 10 -40.34 -3.34 -24.49
N ASP A 11 -39.83 -2.66 -23.45
CA ASP A 11 -38.67 -3.09 -22.64
C ASP A 11 -38.94 -4.50 -22.05
N LEU A 12 -37.90 -5.32 -21.91
CA LEU A 12 -38.01 -6.72 -21.46
C LEU A 12 -38.73 -6.83 -20.10
N THR A 13 -38.55 -5.83 -19.23
CA THR A 13 -39.26 -5.73 -17.95
C THR A 13 -40.79 -5.69 -18.13
N SER A 14 -41.30 -4.84 -19.03
CA SER A 14 -42.72 -4.74 -19.34
C SER A 14 -43.24 -6.03 -19.99
N GLN A 15 -42.47 -6.65 -20.89
CA GLN A 15 -42.85 -7.93 -21.49
C GLN A 15 -42.99 -9.04 -20.43
N ILE A 16 -42.06 -9.10 -19.47
CA ILE A 16 -42.13 -10.05 -18.35
C ILE A 16 -43.38 -9.80 -17.50
N LEU A 17 -43.66 -8.54 -17.13
CA LEU A 17 -44.83 -8.20 -16.31
C LEU A 17 -46.15 -8.56 -17.01
N HIS A 18 -46.30 -8.26 -18.30
CA HIS A 18 -47.50 -8.59 -19.06
C HIS A 18 -47.67 -10.11 -19.29
N THR A 19 -46.58 -10.83 -19.51
CA THR A 19 -46.64 -12.29 -19.63
C THR A 19 -46.97 -12.94 -18.29
N LEU A 20 -46.39 -12.44 -17.20
CA LEU A 20 -46.68 -12.88 -15.84
C LEU A 20 -48.12 -12.55 -15.39
N ASP A 21 -48.70 -11.49 -15.96
CA ASP A 21 -50.10 -11.14 -15.69
C ASP A 21 -51.08 -12.17 -16.25
N LYS A 22 -50.80 -12.64 -17.48
CA LYS A 22 -51.60 -13.66 -18.18
C LYS A 22 -51.41 -15.06 -17.60
N GLN A 23 -50.21 -15.36 -17.10
CA GLN A 23 -49.85 -16.68 -16.58
C GLN A 23 -48.84 -16.52 -15.45
N SER A 24 -49.10 -17.09 -14.28
CA SER A 24 -48.16 -17.08 -13.15
C SER A 24 -48.22 -18.41 -12.41
N PRO A 25 -47.07 -19.09 -12.15
CA PRO A 25 -45.71 -18.70 -12.52
C PRO A 25 -45.41 -18.92 -14.00
N ILE A 26 -44.38 -18.23 -14.52
CA ILE A 26 -43.80 -18.50 -15.86
C ILE A 26 -42.42 -19.11 -15.73
N LEU A 27 -42.05 -19.96 -16.69
CA LEU A 27 -40.67 -20.39 -16.89
C LEU A 27 -40.07 -19.55 -18.03
N THR A 28 -38.97 -18.85 -17.77
CA THR A 28 -38.40 -17.94 -18.78
C THR A 28 -37.85 -18.68 -20.00
N ALA A 29 -37.49 -19.95 -19.87
CA ALA A 29 -37.09 -20.79 -20.99
C ALA A 29 -38.21 -20.97 -22.02
N ASP A 30 -39.46 -21.01 -21.58
CA ASP A 30 -40.62 -21.20 -22.45
C ASP A 30 -41.18 -19.87 -22.94
N ALA A 31 -41.23 -18.88 -22.05
CA ALA A 31 -41.79 -17.56 -22.35
C ALA A 31 -40.85 -16.69 -23.20
N PHE A 32 -39.53 -16.84 -23.05
CA PHE A 32 -38.51 -16.01 -23.70
C PHE A 32 -37.32 -16.83 -24.25
N PRO A 33 -37.56 -17.84 -25.10
CA PRO A 33 -36.51 -18.77 -25.55
C PRO A 33 -35.42 -18.11 -26.40
N ALA A 34 -35.72 -16.97 -27.05
CA ALA A 34 -34.80 -16.27 -27.93
C ALA A 34 -33.93 -15.21 -27.22
N ILE A 35 -34.16 -14.96 -25.92
CA ILE A 35 -33.48 -13.91 -25.17
C ILE A 35 -32.36 -14.51 -24.32
N PRO A 36 -31.13 -13.96 -24.36
CA PRO A 36 -30.05 -14.41 -23.49
C PRO A 36 -30.44 -14.39 -22.01
N SER A 37 -30.07 -15.43 -21.28
CA SER A 37 -30.40 -15.55 -19.85
C SER A 37 -29.85 -14.42 -18.98
N GLN A 38 -28.75 -13.78 -19.40
CA GLN A 38 -28.18 -12.61 -18.73
C GLN A 38 -29.10 -11.40 -18.81
N ASP A 39 -29.71 -11.15 -19.97
CA ASP A 39 -30.63 -10.03 -20.18
C ASP A 39 -31.93 -10.24 -19.40
N VAL A 40 -32.44 -11.48 -19.42
CA VAL A 40 -33.58 -11.89 -18.59
C VAL A 40 -33.26 -11.67 -17.12
N LYS A 41 -32.09 -12.11 -16.64
CA LYS A 41 -31.68 -11.92 -15.24
C LYS A 41 -31.63 -10.45 -14.85
N ALA A 42 -31.05 -9.58 -15.68
CA ALA A 42 -30.97 -8.15 -15.40
C ALA A 42 -32.37 -7.51 -15.27
N ALA A 43 -33.31 -7.91 -16.13
CA ALA A 43 -34.71 -7.48 -16.04
C ALA A 43 -35.40 -8.00 -14.77
N LEU A 44 -35.16 -9.27 -14.40
CA LEU A 44 -35.69 -9.85 -13.16
C LEU A 44 -35.11 -9.21 -11.90
N ASP A 45 -33.80 -8.94 -11.84
CA ASP A 45 -33.15 -8.23 -10.73
C ASP A 45 -33.78 -6.83 -10.55
N ARG A 46 -34.07 -6.13 -11.67
CA ARG A 46 -34.71 -4.81 -11.67
C ARG A 46 -36.15 -4.85 -11.14
N LEU A 47 -36.93 -5.87 -11.48
CA LEU A 47 -38.30 -6.03 -10.98
C LEU A 47 -38.33 -6.57 -9.53
N GLY A 48 -37.41 -7.48 -9.20
CA GLY A 48 -37.27 -8.08 -7.87
C GLY A 48 -36.80 -7.09 -6.80
N SER A 49 -35.89 -6.17 -7.14
CA SER A 49 -35.47 -5.08 -6.24
C SER A 49 -36.62 -4.12 -5.84
N ARG A 50 -37.72 -4.13 -6.61
CA ARG A 50 -38.96 -3.38 -6.32
C ARG A 50 -40.06 -4.26 -5.71
N SER A 51 -39.75 -5.52 -5.40
CA SER A 51 -40.72 -6.52 -4.91
C SER A 51 -41.92 -6.75 -5.84
N MET A 52 -41.78 -6.45 -7.14
CA MET A 52 -42.86 -6.64 -8.13
C MET A 52 -43.00 -8.11 -8.53
N ILE A 53 -41.90 -8.86 -8.46
CA ILE A 53 -41.83 -10.30 -8.75
C ILE A 53 -40.99 -11.00 -7.69
N THR A 54 -41.13 -12.32 -7.63
CA THR A 54 -40.14 -13.22 -7.03
C THR A 54 -39.69 -14.21 -8.11
N TYR A 55 -38.45 -14.68 -8.04
CA TYR A 55 -37.99 -15.70 -8.97
C TYR A 55 -36.97 -16.64 -8.35
N GLU A 56 -36.94 -17.85 -8.87
CA GLU A 56 -35.99 -18.90 -8.51
C GLU A 56 -35.13 -19.22 -9.73
N THR A 57 -33.82 -19.36 -9.51
CA THR A 57 -32.88 -19.77 -10.56
C THR A 57 -32.96 -21.28 -10.76
N ILE A 58 -33.20 -21.72 -11.99
CA ILE A 58 -33.19 -23.12 -12.40
C ILE A 58 -32.02 -23.33 -13.35
N GLU A 59 -31.10 -24.19 -12.92
CA GLU A 59 -29.89 -24.52 -13.67
C GLU A 59 -30.00 -25.95 -14.20
N ARG A 60 -29.77 -26.12 -15.50
CA ARG A 60 -29.60 -27.44 -16.11
C ARG A 60 -28.35 -27.46 -16.97
N GLU A 61 -27.67 -28.59 -17.02
CA GLU A 61 -26.56 -28.78 -17.95
C GLU A 61 -27.03 -29.54 -19.17
N GLU A 62 -26.70 -29.02 -20.35
CA GLU A 62 -26.94 -29.69 -21.62
C GLU A 62 -25.62 -30.05 -22.28
N ALA A 63 -25.54 -31.27 -22.80
CA ALA A 63 -24.42 -31.74 -23.60
C ALA A 63 -24.59 -31.25 -25.05
N ILE A 64 -23.62 -30.48 -25.52
CA ILE A 64 -23.57 -29.98 -26.90
C ILE A 64 -22.38 -30.63 -27.60
N LEU A 65 -22.63 -31.11 -28.81
CA LEU A 65 -21.60 -31.72 -29.65
C LEU A 65 -20.58 -30.66 -30.06
N GLU A 66 -19.30 -31.04 -30.02
CA GLU A 66 -18.22 -30.27 -30.64
C GLU A 66 -18.16 -30.60 -32.14
N ALA A 67 -17.50 -29.75 -32.93
CA ALA A 67 -17.46 -29.88 -34.39
C ALA A 67 -17.00 -31.27 -34.89
N GLU A 68 -16.04 -31.90 -34.20
CA GLU A 68 -15.58 -33.26 -34.51
C GLU A 68 -16.66 -34.31 -34.27
N ALA A 69 -17.45 -34.16 -33.21
CA ALA A 69 -18.52 -35.08 -32.87
C ALA A 69 -19.72 -34.96 -33.80
N GLU A 70 -20.01 -33.77 -34.32
CA GLU A 70 -21.01 -33.59 -35.38
C GLU A 70 -20.62 -34.38 -36.64
N GLN A 71 -19.33 -34.38 -36.99
CA GLN A 71 -18.81 -35.17 -38.11
C GLN A 71 -18.93 -36.68 -37.85
N ILE A 72 -18.61 -37.12 -36.63
CA ILE A 72 -18.75 -38.54 -36.25
C ILE A 72 -20.23 -38.98 -36.25
N ALA A 73 -21.14 -38.15 -35.74
CA ALA A 73 -22.57 -38.46 -35.73
C ALA A 73 -23.13 -38.59 -37.16
N ALA A 74 -22.69 -37.73 -38.08
CA ALA A 74 -23.10 -37.74 -39.48
C ALA A 74 -22.47 -38.90 -40.27
N HIS A 75 -21.14 -39.05 -40.21
CA HIS A 75 -20.36 -39.89 -41.13
C HIS A 75 -19.78 -41.17 -40.52
N GLY A 76 -20.01 -41.43 -39.23
CA GLY A 76 -19.45 -42.56 -38.49
C GLY A 76 -18.14 -42.23 -37.78
N SER A 77 -17.81 -43.01 -36.76
CA SER A 77 -16.59 -42.83 -35.96
C SER A 77 -15.32 -43.13 -36.76
N HIS A 78 -14.20 -42.58 -36.28
CA HIS A 78 -12.92 -42.71 -36.97
C HIS A 78 -12.53 -44.19 -37.18
N GLU A 79 -12.74 -45.02 -36.17
CA GLU A 79 -12.53 -46.48 -36.23
C GLU A 79 -13.48 -47.18 -37.21
N ALA A 80 -14.74 -46.76 -37.28
CA ALA A 80 -15.73 -47.36 -38.19
C ALA A 80 -15.44 -46.98 -39.65
N ARG A 81 -15.02 -45.74 -39.90
CA ARG A 81 -14.58 -45.27 -41.22
C ARG A 81 -13.33 -46.01 -41.72
N VAL A 82 -12.37 -46.27 -40.82
CA VAL A 82 -11.19 -47.08 -41.12
C VAL A 82 -11.56 -48.52 -41.47
N PHE A 83 -12.44 -49.15 -40.68
CA PHE A 83 -12.94 -50.49 -40.95
C PHE A 83 -13.66 -50.58 -42.31
N GLU A 84 -14.57 -49.65 -42.59
CA GLU A 84 -15.36 -49.66 -43.83
C GLU A 84 -14.50 -49.42 -45.07
N ALA A 85 -13.48 -48.56 -44.98
CA ALA A 85 -12.50 -48.37 -46.06
C ALA A 85 -11.69 -49.64 -46.35
N LEU A 86 -11.28 -50.36 -45.30
CA LEU A 86 -10.54 -51.62 -45.42
C LEU A 86 -11.41 -52.78 -45.89
N ARG A 87 -12.68 -52.83 -45.46
CA ARG A 87 -13.67 -53.80 -45.93
C ARG A 87 -13.91 -53.68 -47.43
N LYS A 88 -13.99 -52.45 -47.95
CA LYS A 88 -14.18 -52.19 -49.39
C LYS A 88 -12.96 -52.57 -50.23
N ALA A 89 -11.75 -52.48 -49.68
CA ALA A 89 -10.52 -52.71 -50.42
C ALA A 89 -10.16 -54.20 -50.61
N MET A 90 -10.77 -55.12 -49.84
CA MET A 90 -10.62 -56.60 -49.84
C MET A 90 -9.19 -57.17 -49.70
N ASP A 91 -8.21 -56.66 -50.45
CA ASP A 91 -6.79 -57.08 -50.47
C ASP A 91 -5.91 -56.33 -49.44
N GLY A 92 -6.53 -55.50 -48.60
CA GLY A 92 -5.87 -54.67 -47.59
C GLY A 92 -5.19 -53.43 -48.15
N LEU A 93 -5.06 -52.39 -47.31
CA LEU A 93 -4.44 -51.11 -47.68
C LEU A 93 -3.18 -50.87 -46.85
N THR A 94 -2.16 -50.24 -47.45
CA THR A 94 -1.08 -49.61 -46.68
C THR A 94 -1.61 -48.37 -45.94
N VAL A 95 -0.87 -47.88 -44.95
CA VAL A 95 -1.27 -46.67 -44.20
C VAL A 95 -1.45 -45.45 -45.12
N GLN A 96 -0.60 -45.32 -46.15
CA GLN A 96 -0.65 -44.21 -47.10
C GLN A 96 -1.88 -44.31 -48.04
N GLU A 97 -2.21 -45.51 -48.50
CA GLU A 97 -3.41 -45.74 -49.33
C GLU A 97 -4.70 -45.57 -48.51
N LEU A 98 -4.69 -45.95 -47.23
CA LEU A 98 -5.80 -45.76 -46.31
C LEU A 98 -6.03 -44.27 -46.00
N GLU A 99 -4.97 -43.48 -45.85
CA GLU A 99 -5.07 -42.01 -45.73
C GLU A 99 -5.72 -41.39 -46.97
N ALA A 100 -5.33 -41.83 -48.17
CA ALA A 100 -5.92 -41.35 -49.42
C ALA A 100 -7.40 -41.76 -49.58
N ALA A 101 -7.77 -42.97 -49.17
CA ALA A 101 -9.14 -43.48 -49.27
C ALA A 101 -10.12 -42.78 -48.30
N ILE A 102 -9.66 -42.38 -47.11
CA ILE A 102 -10.48 -41.70 -46.09
C ILE A 102 -10.50 -40.19 -46.31
N GLY A 103 -9.46 -39.63 -46.92
CA GLY A 103 -9.33 -38.21 -47.24
C GLY A 103 -8.97 -37.31 -46.05
N ASP A 104 -8.77 -37.88 -44.86
CA ASP A 104 -8.41 -37.15 -43.64
C ASP A 104 -7.38 -37.93 -42.82
N LYS A 105 -6.18 -37.36 -42.71
CA LYS A 105 -5.05 -37.97 -42.00
C LYS A 105 -5.29 -38.14 -40.50
N ASN A 106 -6.08 -37.26 -39.88
CA ASN A 106 -6.37 -37.34 -38.45
C ASN A 106 -7.34 -38.48 -38.14
N VAL A 107 -8.37 -38.64 -38.98
CA VAL A 107 -9.33 -39.77 -38.90
C VAL A 107 -8.59 -41.10 -39.03
N THR A 108 -7.70 -41.20 -40.01
CA THR A 108 -6.93 -42.42 -40.28
C THR A 108 -6.00 -42.77 -39.12
N LYS A 109 -5.26 -41.79 -38.58
CA LYS A 109 -4.33 -42.00 -37.47
C LYS A 109 -5.03 -42.37 -36.16
N LEU A 110 -6.10 -41.67 -35.80
CA LEU A 110 -6.86 -41.92 -34.56
C LEU A 110 -7.72 -43.18 -34.66
N GLY A 111 -8.34 -43.42 -35.82
CA GLY A 111 -9.23 -44.55 -36.08
C GLY A 111 -8.50 -45.89 -36.11
N GLN A 112 -7.28 -45.95 -36.68
CA GLN A 112 -6.48 -47.18 -36.71
C GLN A 112 -6.21 -47.74 -35.31
N GLY A 113 -5.73 -46.91 -34.39
CA GLY A 113 -5.36 -47.35 -33.04
C GLY A 113 -6.54 -47.95 -32.27
N LYS A 114 -7.73 -47.36 -32.41
CA LYS A 114 -8.94 -47.87 -31.75
C LYS A 114 -9.50 -49.10 -32.47
N ALA A 115 -9.51 -49.13 -33.80
CA ALA A 115 -9.95 -50.29 -34.58
C ALA A 115 -9.07 -51.54 -34.31
N PHE A 116 -7.76 -51.37 -34.08
CA PHE A 116 -6.87 -52.44 -33.63
C PHE A 116 -7.25 -52.98 -32.24
N ARG A 117 -7.55 -52.08 -31.29
CA ARG A 117 -7.91 -52.44 -29.92
C ARG A 117 -9.23 -53.22 -29.86
N GLU A 118 -10.20 -52.83 -30.67
CA GLU A 118 -11.49 -53.52 -30.81
C GLU A 118 -11.42 -54.78 -31.70
N LYS A 119 -10.23 -55.13 -32.21
CA LYS A 119 -9.96 -56.28 -33.10
C LYS A 119 -10.71 -56.23 -34.44
N TRP A 120 -11.16 -55.04 -34.86
CA TRP A 120 -11.86 -54.85 -36.13
C TRP A 120 -10.92 -54.99 -37.34
N ILE A 121 -9.64 -54.69 -37.14
CA ILE A 121 -8.60 -54.75 -38.16
C ILE A 121 -7.36 -55.49 -37.64
N SER A 122 -6.58 -56.07 -38.55
CA SER A 122 -5.30 -56.72 -38.26
C SER A 122 -4.26 -56.42 -39.33
N LYS A 123 -2.98 -56.74 -39.05
CA LYS A 123 -1.87 -56.54 -40.00
C LYS A 123 -1.56 -57.85 -40.71
N SER A 124 -1.58 -57.86 -42.04
CA SER A 124 -1.22 -59.01 -42.87
C SER A 124 0.30 -59.25 -42.87
N LYS A 125 0.73 -60.43 -43.34
CA LYS A 125 2.14 -60.82 -43.43
C LYS A 125 2.97 -59.87 -44.31
N ASP A 126 2.33 -59.21 -45.29
CA ASP A 126 2.95 -58.26 -46.21
C ASP A 126 2.93 -56.81 -45.68
N GLY A 127 2.49 -56.62 -44.44
CA GLY A 127 2.51 -55.32 -43.76
C GLY A 127 1.31 -54.40 -44.03
N LYS A 128 0.31 -54.87 -44.79
CA LYS A 128 -0.96 -54.14 -45.05
C LYS A 128 -1.96 -54.32 -43.93
N LEU A 129 -2.89 -53.37 -43.78
CA LEU A 129 -4.02 -53.47 -42.86
C LEU A 129 -5.20 -54.16 -43.55
N VAL A 130 -5.85 -55.10 -42.86
CA VAL A 130 -7.04 -55.82 -43.36
C VAL A 130 -8.15 -55.79 -42.33
N ALA A 131 -9.41 -55.75 -42.77
CA ALA A 131 -10.57 -55.91 -41.90
C ALA A 131 -10.71 -57.38 -41.47
N THR A 132 -10.89 -57.63 -40.18
CA THR A 132 -11.01 -58.98 -39.59
C THR A 132 -12.40 -59.29 -39.03
N ALA A 133 -13.19 -58.27 -38.68
CA ALA A 133 -14.56 -58.45 -38.25
C ALA A 133 -15.50 -58.52 -39.48
N GLU A 134 -16.56 -59.34 -39.44
CA GLU A 134 -17.58 -59.39 -40.51
C GLU A 134 -18.53 -58.18 -40.46
N SER A 135 -18.81 -57.69 -39.27
CA SER A 135 -19.62 -56.50 -39.00
C SER A 135 -19.12 -55.80 -37.74
N ILE A 136 -19.40 -54.50 -37.62
CA ILE A 136 -19.03 -53.66 -36.47
C ILE A 136 -20.26 -52.92 -35.96
N GLU A 137 -20.26 -52.61 -34.66
CA GLU A 137 -21.24 -51.72 -34.04
C GLU A 137 -20.57 -50.40 -33.71
N ASP A 138 -21.00 -49.31 -34.37
CA ASP A 138 -20.47 -47.98 -34.11
C ASP A 138 -21.15 -47.35 -32.88
N VAL A 139 -20.74 -47.84 -31.72
CA VAL A 139 -21.25 -47.39 -30.42
C VAL A 139 -20.99 -45.89 -30.21
N THR A 140 -19.84 -45.38 -30.65
CA THR A 140 -19.49 -43.95 -30.53
C THR A 140 -20.49 -43.09 -31.31
N ARG A 141 -20.84 -43.45 -32.54
CA ARG A 141 -21.82 -42.72 -33.35
C ARG A 141 -23.21 -42.76 -32.72
N THR A 142 -23.64 -43.93 -32.27
CA THR A 142 -24.96 -44.13 -31.65
C THR A 142 -25.11 -43.27 -30.38
N GLN A 143 -24.08 -43.26 -29.53
CA GLN A 143 -24.04 -42.42 -28.33
C GLN A 143 -24.09 -40.93 -28.67
N LEU A 144 -23.36 -40.47 -29.69
CA LEU A 144 -23.38 -39.07 -30.10
C LEU A 144 -24.71 -38.64 -30.73
N GLN A 145 -25.36 -39.50 -31.53
CA GLN A 145 -26.70 -39.24 -32.07
C GLN A 145 -27.75 -39.17 -30.98
N GLN A 146 -27.65 -40.03 -29.96
CA GLN A 146 -28.52 -39.97 -28.79
C GLN A 146 -28.33 -38.63 -28.05
N VAL A 147 -27.09 -38.26 -27.74
CA VAL A 147 -26.78 -36.97 -27.08
C VAL A 147 -27.24 -35.77 -27.93
N GLN A 148 -27.17 -35.85 -29.25
CA GLN A 148 -27.64 -34.79 -30.15
C GLN A 148 -29.14 -34.53 -30.02
N GLN A 149 -29.94 -35.59 -29.81
CA GLN A 149 -31.41 -35.51 -29.67
C GLN A 149 -31.84 -35.18 -28.24
N SER A 150 -31.33 -35.88 -27.24
CA SER A 150 -31.76 -35.73 -25.85
C SER A 150 -31.07 -34.57 -25.13
N LYS A 151 -29.93 -34.08 -25.62
CA LYS A 151 -29.05 -33.10 -24.93
C LYS A 151 -28.58 -33.54 -23.55
N THR A 152 -28.86 -34.79 -23.18
CA THR A 152 -28.55 -35.45 -21.90
C THR A 152 -28.34 -36.94 -22.15
N GLY A 153 -27.76 -37.68 -21.20
CA GLY A 153 -27.46 -39.09 -21.35
C GLY A 153 -26.91 -39.73 -20.08
N ASP A 154 -26.51 -40.99 -20.16
CA ASP A 154 -25.87 -41.70 -19.04
C ASP A 154 -24.60 -40.98 -18.58
N ALA A 155 -24.43 -40.83 -17.26
CA ALA A 155 -23.35 -40.04 -16.67
C ALA A 155 -21.95 -40.58 -17.02
N LYS A 156 -21.79 -41.91 -17.14
CA LYS A 156 -20.49 -42.50 -17.53
C LYS A 156 -20.19 -42.25 -19.00
N VAL A 157 -21.21 -42.31 -19.86
CA VAL A 157 -21.08 -42.02 -21.29
C VAL A 157 -20.72 -40.56 -21.53
N LEU A 158 -21.41 -39.62 -20.88
CA LEU A 158 -21.10 -38.19 -20.98
C LEU A 158 -19.68 -37.87 -20.48
N ALA A 159 -19.22 -38.52 -19.40
CA ALA A 159 -17.86 -38.34 -18.89
C ALA A 159 -16.78 -38.82 -19.89
N ASP A 160 -16.99 -39.96 -20.56
CA ASP A 160 -16.08 -40.45 -21.62
C ASP A 160 -16.05 -39.50 -22.82
N LEU A 161 -17.23 -39.11 -23.33
CA LEU A 161 -17.34 -38.20 -24.49
C LEU A 161 -16.72 -36.83 -24.20
N LYS A 162 -16.88 -36.31 -22.98
CA LYS A 162 -16.25 -35.06 -22.53
C LYS A 162 -14.72 -35.20 -22.44
N LYS A 163 -14.21 -36.31 -21.88
CA LYS A 163 -12.76 -36.60 -21.82
C LYS A 163 -12.14 -36.69 -23.22
N ARG A 164 -12.90 -37.21 -24.19
CA ARG A 164 -12.52 -37.31 -25.60
C ARG A 164 -12.71 -36.01 -26.39
N LYS A 165 -13.16 -34.93 -25.75
CA LYS A 165 -13.44 -33.61 -26.37
C LYS A 165 -14.49 -33.66 -27.49
N LEU A 166 -15.41 -34.63 -27.42
CA LEU A 166 -16.50 -34.79 -28.39
C LEU A 166 -17.75 -34.00 -27.98
N ILE A 167 -17.92 -33.72 -26.69
CA ILE A 167 -19.00 -32.88 -26.19
C ILE A 167 -18.46 -31.84 -25.21
N LYS A 168 -19.16 -30.72 -25.12
CA LYS A 168 -19.05 -29.75 -24.03
C LYS A 168 -20.34 -29.71 -23.23
N MET A 169 -20.20 -29.54 -21.92
CA MET A 169 -21.34 -29.28 -21.04
C MET A 169 -21.59 -27.77 -21.04
N GLN A 170 -22.76 -27.35 -21.51
CA GLN A 170 -23.20 -25.96 -21.45
C GLN A 170 -24.24 -25.82 -20.34
N LYS A 171 -23.99 -24.90 -19.41
CA LYS A 171 -24.94 -24.55 -18.36
C LYS A 171 -26.02 -23.66 -18.96
N ILE A 172 -27.25 -24.15 -18.97
CA ILE A 172 -28.45 -23.39 -19.34
C ILE A 172 -29.11 -22.91 -18.05
N ILE A 173 -29.21 -21.59 -17.92
CA ILE A 173 -29.83 -20.93 -16.78
C ILE A 173 -31.19 -20.40 -17.22
N SER A 174 -32.23 -20.80 -16.52
CA SER A 174 -33.60 -20.30 -16.68
C SER A 174 -34.15 -19.88 -15.32
N PHE A 175 -35.26 -19.14 -15.31
CA PHE A 175 -35.85 -18.64 -14.08
C PHE A 175 -37.33 -19.00 -14.02
N LYS A 176 -37.77 -19.45 -12.85
CA LYS A 176 -39.20 -19.59 -12.54
C LYS A 176 -39.64 -18.31 -11.84
N VAL A 177 -40.54 -17.56 -12.46
CA VAL A 177 -40.93 -16.21 -12.02
C VAL A 177 -42.38 -16.23 -11.55
N ALA A 178 -42.66 -15.62 -10.41
CA ALA A 178 -43.98 -15.49 -9.81
C ALA A 178 -44.28 -14.03 -9.44
N LYS A 179 -45.57 -13.69 -9.29
CA LYS A 179 -46.01 -12.36 -8.85
C LYS A 179 -45.49 -12.08 -7.42
N GLY A 180 -44.88 -10.91 -7.22
CA GLY A 180 -44.43 -10.43 -5.92
C GLY A 180 -45.51 -9.62 -5.20
N GLU A 181 -45.22 -9.17 -3.97
CA GLU A 181 -46.17 -8.41 -3.15
C GLU A 181 -46.62 -7.10 -3.78
N LYS A 182 -45.75 -6.45 -4.56
CA LYS A 182 -46.01 -5.16 -5.24
C LYS A 182 -46.20 -5.34 -6.74
N PHE A 183 -46.78 -6.46 -7.19
CA PHE A 183 -46.98 -6.71 -8.61
C PHE A 183 -47.86 -5.61 -9.25
N ALA A 184 -47.35 -4.97 -10.29
CA ALA A 184 -48.04 -4.00 -11.13
C ALA A 184 -47.56 -4.12 -12.58
N LEU A 185 -48.35 -3.67 -13.55
CA LEU A 185 -48.00 -3.73 -14.97
C LEU A 185 -46.97 -2.68 -15.38
N GLU A 186 -46.85 -1.60 -14.61
CA GLU A 186 -45.92 -0.51 -14.84
C GLU A 186 -45.09 -0.24 -13.60
N ILE A 187 -43.82 0.14 -13.81
CA ILE A 187 -42.93 0.58 -12.74
C ILE A 187 -43.32 2.01 -12.39
N GLN A 188 -43.87 2.23 -11.20
CA GLN A 188 -44.08 3.59 -10.71
C GLN A 188 -42.72 4.31 -10.59
N LYS A 189 -42.68 5.54 -11.10
CA LYS A 189 -41.50 6.39 -10.98
C LYS A 189 -41.37 6.83 -9.51
N GLU A 190 -40.27 6.42 -8.89
CA GLU A 190 -39.89 6.87 -7.55
C GLU A 190 -39.04 8.13 -7.68
N GLU A 191 -39.36 9.15 -6.87
CA GLU A 191 -38.55 10.37 -6.78
C GLU A 191 -37.32 10.10 -5.91
N THR A 192 -36.14 10.60 -6.30
CA THR A 192 -34.88 10.33 -5.59
C THR A 192 -34.67 11.29 -4.43
N ASP A 193 -35.00 12.56 -4.63
CA ASP A 193 -34.72 13.63 -3.69
C ASP A 193 -35.92 14.57 -3.56
N LEU A 194 -36.01 15.20 -2.39
CA LEU A 194 -36.97 16.25 -2.13
C LEU A 194 -36.48 17.55 -2.76
N THR A 195 -37.27 18.13 -3.67
CA THR A 195 -36.92 19.40 -4.33
C THR A 195 -37.65 20.60 -3.71
N ALA A 196 -37.10 21.79 -3.92
CA ALA A 196 -37.74 23.04 -3.47
C ALA A 196 -39.15 23.21 -4.07
N ASP A 197 -39.34 22.88 -5.35
CA ASP A 197 -40.65 22.99 -6.02
C ASP A 197 -41.68 22.02 -5.47
N MET A 198 -41.26 20.80 -5.10
CA MET A 198 -42.13 19.84 -4.44
C MET A 198 -42.60 20.38 -3.08
N LEU A 199 -41.70 20.98 -2.30
CA LEU A 199 -42.02 21.62 -1.03
C LEU A 199 -43.06 22.74 -1.18
N VAL A 200 -42.89 23.61 -2.18
CA VAL A 200 -43.79 24.74 -2.46
C VAL A 200 -45.16 24.26 -2.95
N SER A 201 -45.20 23.30 -3.88
CA SER A 201 -46.45 22.79 -4.46
C SER A 201 -47.21 21.81 -3.55
N GLY A 202 -46.54 21.26 -2.54
CA GLY A 202 -47.09 20.19 -1.69
C GLY A 202 -47.05 18.80 -2.33
N ALA A 203 -46.49 18.65 -3.54
CA ALA A 203 -46.41 17.39 -4.27
C ALA A 203 -45.66 16.28 -3.50
N TRP A 204 -44.75 16.66 -2.61
CA TRP A 204 -43.99 15.70 -1.77
C TRP A 204 -44.88 14.86 -0.85
N LYS A 205 -46.07 15.34 -0.48
CA LYS A 205 -46.98 14.62 0.44
C LYS A 205 -47.51 13.32 -0.15
N THR A 206 -47.58 13.22 -1.46
CA THR A 206 -48.12 12.06 -2.20
C THR A 206 -47.09 11.40 -3.11
N ALA A 207 -45.88 11.96 -3.22
CA ALA A 207 -44.81 11.38 -4.01
C ALA A 207 -44.27 10.11 -3.33
N ASN A 208 -43.96 9.09 -4.14
CA ASN A 208 -43.29 7.88 -3.67
C ASN A 208 -41.77 8.07 -3.81
N PHE A 209 -41.05 8.10 -2.68
CA PHE A 209 -39.60 8.31 -2.67
C PHE A 209 -38.85 6.98 -2.61
N LYS A 210 -37.73 6.91 -3.33
CA LYS A 210 -36.82 5.78 -3.23
C LYS A 210 -36.24 5.72 -1.80
N PRO A 211 -36.29 4.57 -1.10
CA PRO A 211 -35.70 4.44 0.24
C PRO A 211 -34.19 4.73 0.23
N TYR A 212 -33.74 5.55 1.18
CA TYR A 212 -32.32 5.87 1.33
C TYR A 212 -31.54 4.69 1.92
N ASN A 213 -30.41 4.35 1.31
CA ASN A 213 -29.55 3.27 1.80
C ASN A 213 -28.63 3.78 2.92
N PHE A 214 -29.07 3.70 4.17
CA PHE A 214 -28.26 4.07 5.35
C PHE A 214 -27.04 3.17 5.60
N LYS A 215 -26.86 2.09 4.84
CA LYS A 215 -25.66 1.23 4.93
C LYS A 215 -24.52 1.71 4.04
N ALA A 216 -24.76 2.64 3.12
CA ALA A 216 -23.72 3.21 2.29
C ALA A 216 -22.93 4.27 3.08
N LEU A 217 -21.63 4.40 2.77
CA LEU A 217 -20.86 5.55 3.21
C LEU A 217 -21.45 6.81 2.58
N GLY A 218 -21.48 7.91 3.34
CA GLY A 218 -21.86 9.22 2.81
C GLY A 218 -20.87 9.69 1.73
N GLY A 219 -21.27 10.72 0.99
CA GLY A 219 -20.37 11.39 0.05
C GLY A 219 -19.17 11.99 0.77
N ASP A 220 -18.01 11.97 0.10
CA ASP A 220 -16.81 12.64 0.57
C ASP A 220 -17.07 14.15 0.72
N GLN A 221 -16.59 14.72 1.83
CA GLN A 221 -16.74 16.13 2.15
C GLN A 221 -15.56 16.98 1.67
N HIS A 222 -14.50 16.36 1.11
CA HIS A 222 -13.30 17.03 0.59
C HIS A 222 -12.68 18.01 1.59
N ALA A 223 -12.57 17.59 2.86
CA ALA A 223 -11.98 18.42 3.91
C ALA A 223 -10.46 18.58 3.71
N GLY A 224 -9.91 19.72 4.15
CA GLY A 224 -8.46 19.92 4.17
C GLY A 224 -7.75 18.96 5.14
N ALA A 225 -6.53 18.55 4.79
CA ALA A 225 -5.75 17.59 5.57
C ALA A 225 -4.37 18.13 5.97
N LEU A 226 -3.90 17.74 7.16
CA LEU A 226 -2.54 18.01 7.62
C LEU A 226 -1.65 16.79 7.37
N HIS A 227 -0.42 17.05 6.93
CA HIS A 227 0.58 16.00 6.74
C HIS A 227 0.84 15.23 8.06
N PRO A 228 0.86 13.88 8.05
CA PRO A 228 1.08 13.07 9.26
C PRO A 228 2.32 13.45 10.08
N LEU A 229 3.46 13.68 9.41
CA LEU A 229 4.67 14.18 10.06
C LEU A 229 4.48 15.52 10.79
N ASN A 230 3.69 16.44 10.23
CA ASN A 230 3.40 17.73 10.88
C ASN A 230 2.47 17.58 12.08
N LYS A 231 1.55 16.61 12.03
CA LYS A 231 0.70 16.28 13.18
C LYS A 231 1.54 15.77 14.35
N VAL A 232 2.48 14.86 14.10
CA VAL A 232 3.43 14.35 15.11
C VAL A 232 4.38 15.45 15.57
N ARG A 233 4.89 16.30 14.66
CA ARG A 233 5.68 17.48 15.04
C ARG A 233 4.97 18.33 16.08
N GLN A 234 3.69 18.61 15.86
CA GLN A 234 2.89 19.42 16.79
C GLN A 234 2.72 18.73 18.16
N GLU A 235 2.57 17.41 18.19
CA GLU A 235 2.52 16.62 19.42
C GLU A 235 3.83 16.74 20.22
N PHE A 236 4.99 16.57 19.57
CA PHE A 236 6.29 16.79 20.21
C PHE A 236 6.44 18.22 20.75
N ARG A 237 6.07 19.24 19.97
CA ARG A 237 6.11 20.64 20.41
C ARG A 237 5.26 20.84 21.67
N GLN A 238 4.07 20.25 21.71
CA GLN A 238 3.19 20.34 22.87
C GLN A 238 3.78 19.67 24.12
N ILE A 239 4.41 18.50 23.98
CA ILE A 239 5.09 17.81 25.09
C ILE A 239 6.19 18.71 25.68
N PHE A 240 7.00 19.34 24.84
CA PHE A 240 8.03 20.28 25.29
C PHE A 240 7.44 21.48 26.03
N PHE A 241 6.38 22.11 25.49
CA PHE A 241 5.72 23.23 26.16
C PHE A 241 5.12 22.84 27.51
N GLU A 242 4.49 21.67 27.62
CA GLU A 242 3.97 21.14 28.90
C GLU A 242 5.08 20.90 29.94
N MET A 243 6.31 20.66 29.49
CA MET A 243 7.48 20.43 30.35
C MET A 243 8.29 21.72 30.63
N GLY A 244 7.78 22.88 30.19
CA GLY A 244 8.36 24.19 30.45
C GLY A 244 9.56 24.52 29.56
N PHE A 245 9.63 23.96 28.36
CA PHE A 245 10.69 24.28 27.39
C PHE A 245 10.32 25.47 26.51
N GLU A 246 11.33 26.25 26.15
CA GLU A 246 11.26 27.34 25.18
C GLU A 246 11.76 26.86 23.81
N GLU A 247 11.02 27.18 22.74
CA GLU A 247 11.39 26.78 21.38
C GLU A 247 12.50 27.68 20.82
N MET A 248 13.60 27.08 20.36
CA MET A 248 14.73 27.80 19.79
C MET A 248 14.44 28.22 18.34
N PRO A 249 14.93 29.40 17.90
CA PRO A 249 14.82 29.82 16.52
C PRO A 249 15.80 29.04 15.63
N THR A 250 15.25 28.26 14.70
CA THR A 250 16.02 27.40 13.78
C THR A 250 16.00 27.90 12.32
N ASN A 251 15.71 29.18 12.10
CA ASN A 251 15.46 29.81 10.79
C ASN A 251 16.73 29.98 9.91
N LYS A 252 17.59 28.97 9.86
CA LYS A 252 18.77 28.87 8.99
C LYS A 252 19.08 27.40 8.68
N PHE A 253 19.15 27.05 7.40
CA PHE A 253 19.62 25.72 6.97
C PHE A 253 21.12 25.66 6.75
N VAL A 254 21.72 26.78 6.35
CA VAL A 254 23.16 26.91 6.18
C VAL A 254 23.79 27.33 7.50
N GLU A 255 24.87 26.66 7.87
CA GLU A 255 25.71 26.96 9.02
C GLU A 255 27.17 27.11 8.60
N THR A 256 27.95 27.84 9.41
CA THR A 256 29.42 27.79 9.30
C THR A 256 29.95 26.55 10.00
N GLY A 257 31.10 26.03 9.56
CA GLY A 257 31.80 24.93 10.23
C GLY A 257 32.06 25.20 11.71
N PHE A 258 32.24 26.49 12.06
CA PHE A 258 32.34 26.95 13.44
C PHE A 258 31.12 26.54 14.28
N TRP A 259 29.90 26.93 13.87
CA TRP A 259 28.68 26.61 14.63
C TRP A 259 28.26 25.14 14.49
N ASN A 260 28.47 24.55 13.32
CA ASN A 260 28.06 23.17 13.08
C ASN A 260 28.98 22.15 13.76
N PHE A 261 30.23 22.48 14.05
CA PHE A 261 31.18 21.50 14.57
C PHE A 261 32.11 22.06 15.66
N ASP A 262 32.83 23.15 15.41
CA ASP A 262 33.93 23.56 16.31
C ASP A 262 33.43 24.00 17.69
N THR A 263 32.32 24.73 17.72
CA THR A 263 31.64 25.15 18.97
C THR A 263 31.12 23.98 19.79
N LEU A 264 30.93 22.82 19.16
CA LEU A 264 30.54 21.55 19.79
C LEU A 264 31.77 20.71 20.19
N PHE A 265 32.98 21.28 20.16
CA PHE A 265 34.19 20.51 20.43
C PHE A 265 34.37 19.29 19.51
N VAL A 266 33.84 19.34 18.27
CA VAL A 266 34.07 18.30 17.26
C VAL A 266 35.38 18.63 16.51
N PRO A 267 36.40 17.76 16.52
CA PRO A 267 37.70 18.08 15.93
C PRO A 267 37.60 18.24 14.41
N GLN A 268 38.44 19.10 13.81
CA GLN A 268 38.35 19.42 12.37
C GLN A 268 38.63 18.22 11.45
N GLN A 269 39.37 17.23 11.92
CA GLN A 269 39.67 15.96 11.23
C GLN A 269 38.62 14.87 11.46
N HIS A 270 37.48 15.19 12.08
CA HIS A 270 36.43 14.20 12.36
C HIS A 270 35.76 13.73 11.05
N PRO A 271 35.54 12.42 10.83
CA PRO A 271 34.95 11.89 9.59
C PRO A 271 33.61 12.52 9.22
N ALA A 272 32.77 12.86 10.20
CA ALA A 272 31.50 13.56 9.94
C ALA A 272 31.67 14.91 9.19
N ARG A 273 32.86 15.50 9.14
CA ARG A 273 33.18 16.71 8.37
C ARG A 273 33.62 16.40 6.94
N ASP A 274 33.76 15.14 6.54
CA ASP A 274 34.16 14.78 5.19
C ASP A 274 33.05 15.08 4.17
N LEU A 275 33.43 15.28 2.92
CA LEU A 275 32.49 15.51 1.80
C LEU A 275 31.53 14.34 1.57
N GLN A 276 31.89 13.14 2.04
CA GLN A 276 31.05 11.96 1.96
C GLN A 276 29.89 11.99 2.96
N ASP A 277 30.01 12.73 4.06
CA ASP A 277 29.00 12.76 5.13
C ASP A 277 28.25 14.11 5.21
N THR A 278 28.89 15.21 4.81
CA THR A 278 28.34 16.56 4.93
C THR A 278 28.21 17.26 3.58
N PHE A 279 27.07 17.91 3.36
CA PHE A 279 26.88 18.81 2.22
C PHE A 279 27.53 20.17 2.46
N TYR A 280 28.64 20.44 1.78
CA TYR A 280 29.27 21.75 1.74
C TYR A 280 28.65 22.65 0.69
N ILE A 281 28.60 23.95 0.96
CA ILE A 281 28.06 24.96 0.06
C ILE A 281 29.12 25.33 -0.98
N SER A 282 28.74 25.31 -2.27
CA SER A 282 29.62 25.71 -3.37
C SER A 282 29.63 27.22 -3.63
N ASP A 283 28.54 27.93 -3.30
CA ASP A 283 28.44 29.38 -3.42
C ASP A 283 27.43 29.97 -2.42
N PRO A 284 27.84 30.89 -1.53
CA PRO A 284 29.23 31.23 -1.21
C PRO A 284 29.96 30.07 -0.52
N LEU A 285 31.27 29.93 -0.76
CA LEU A 285 32.11 28.87 -0.16
C LEU A 285 32.33 29.06 1.36
N VAL A 286 32.48 30.32 1.77
CA VAL A 286 32.84 30.72 3.13
C VAL A 286 31.86 31.74 3.66
N GLY A 287 31.62 31.67 4.96
CA GLY A 287 30.88 32.66 5.71
C GLY A 287 31.79 33.65 6.41
N ASP A 288 31.18 34.75 6.87
CA ASP A 288 31.82 35.68 7.78
C ASP A 288 32.18 34.98 9.10
N LYS A 289 33.17 35.54 9.80
CA LYS A 289 33.38 35.21 11.22
C LYS A 289 32.09 35.46 12.02
N PRO A 290 31.85 34.67 13.09
CA PRO A 290 30.66 34.86 13.91
C PRO A 290 30.61 36.28 14.47
N ARG A 291 29.39 36.82 14.58
CA ARG A 291 29.12 38.17 15.11
C ARG A 291 28.29 38.09 16.40
N PRO A 292 28.43 39.05 17.33
CA PRO A 292 27.54 39.15 18.48
C PRO A 292 26.07 39.21 18.05
N GLN A 293 25.21 38.42 18.69
CA GLN A 293 23.78 38.35 18.40
C GLN A 293 22.94 39.03 19.48
N VAL A 294 23.50 39.20 20.68
CA VAL A 294 22.92 39.92 21.80
C VAL A 294 24.00 40.77 22.46
N GLU A 295 23.60 41.79 23.20
CA GLU A 295 24.50 42.61 24.00
C GLU A 295 25.25 41.73 25.03
N GLY A 296 26.53 42.03 25.26
CA GLY A 296 27.38 41.29 26.19
C GLY A 296 28.09 40.05 25.63
N GLN A 297 27.85 39.67 24.36
CA GLN A 297 28.62 38.60 23.71
C GLN A 297 29.97 39.10 23.19
N ASN A 298 31.06 38.49 23.67
CA ASN A 298 32.40 38.68 23.12
C ASN A 298 32.76 37.55 22.15
N MET A 299 32.50 37.78 20.86
CA MET A 299 32.66 36.72 19.87
C MET A 299 34.12 36.46 19.47
N GLU A 300 35.00 37.45 19.61
CA GLU A 300 36.44 37.29 19.40
C GLU A 300 37.05 36.40 20.49
N GLU A 301 36.67 36.64 21.74
CA GLU A 301 37.03 35.77 22.85
C GLU A 301 36.49 34.36 22.68
N TYR A 302 35.22 34.19 22.28
CA TYR A 302 34.66 32.86 22.06
C TYR A 302 35.40 32.12 20.94
N TRP A 303 35.70 32.79 19.83
CA TRP A 303 36.49 32.24 18.73
C TRP A 303 37.87 31.76 19.20
N ASN A 304 38.58 32.60 19.96
CA ASN A 304 39.89 32.26 20.50
C ASN A 304 39.82 31.13 21.54
N ASN A 305 38.81 31.11 22.41
CA ASN A 305 38.57 30.03 23.36
C ASN A 305 38.36 28.69 22.65
N VAL A 306 37.57 28.67 21.58
CA VAL A 306 37.36 27.47 20.75
C VAL A 306 38.67 27.03 20.10
N LYS A 307 39.42 27.95 19.49
CA LYS A 307 40.74 27.62 18.91
C LYS A 307 41.68 27.02 19.96
N ASP A 308 41.83 27.68 21.11
CA ASP A 308 42.77 27.28 22.16
C ASP A 308 42.40 25.91 22.75
N VAL A 309 41.12 25.69 23.08
CA VAL A 309 40.68 24.43 23.70
C VAL A 309 40.82 23.25 22.74
N HIS A 310 40.64 23.46 21.44
CA HIS A 310 40.89 22.43 20.43
C HIS A 310 42.38 22.15 20.23
N GLN A 311 43.18 23.19 20.08
CA GLN A 311 44.58 23.05 19.68
C GLN A 311 45.49 22.70 20.86
N GLU A 312 45.57 23.55 21.89
CA GLU A 312 46.53 23.41 23.00
C GLU A 312 45.90 22.85 24.28
N GLY A 313 44.56 22.84 24.34
CA GLY A 313 43.81 22.53 25.54
C GLY A 313 43.55 23.76 26.42
N LYS A 314 42.39 23.76 27.07
CA LYS A 314 41.92 24.82 27.98
C LYS A 314 40.87 24.22 28.93
N PHE A 315 40.47 24.96 29.96
CA PHE A 315 39.38 24.57 30.87
C PHE A 315 39.59 23.21 31.57
N GLY A 316 40.86 22.87 31.86
CA GLY A 316 41.24 21.59 32.47
C GLY A 316 41.32 20.41 31.51
N SER A 317 41.10 20.64 30.21
CA SER A 317 41.30 19.65 29.14
C SER A 317 42.66 19.83 28.45
N ILE A 318 43.19 18.74 27.91
CA ILE A 318 44.43 18.73 27.10
C ILE A 318 44.17 19.06 25.62
N GLY A 319 42.91 19.26 25.23
CA GLY A 319 42.51 19.50 23.84
C GLY A 319 42.74 18.30 22.92
N TYR A 320 42.61 18.53 21.61
CA TYR A 320 42.86 17.53 20.57
C TYR A 320 44.30 17.54 20.04
N ARG A 321 45.09 18.58 20.36
CA ARG A 321 46.54 18.64 20.04
C ARG A 321 46.82 18.58 18.54
N TYR A 322 46.10 19.40 17.78
CA TYR A 322 46.27 19.57 16.34
C TYR A 322 46.18 21.05 15.95
N PRO A 323 46.81 21.50 14.85
CA PRO A 323 46.73 22.88 14.41
C PRO A 323 45.31 23.22 13.93
N TRP A 324 44.63 24.11 14.65
CA TRP A 324 43.26 24.52 14.32
C TRP A 324 43.28 25.55 13.18
N ALA A 325 42.57 25.26 12.08
CA ALA A 325 42.52 26.08 10.89
C ALA A 325 41.26 26.98 10.87
N ALA A 326 41.44 28.29 10.78
CA ALA A 326 40.34 29.26 10.76
C ALA A 326 39.46 29.11 9.51
N GLU A 327 40.08 28.74 8.39
CA GLU A 327 39.44 28.59 7.10
C GLU A 327 38.38 27.48 7.13
N GLU A 328 38.68 26.35 7.78
CA GLU A 328 37.73 25.23 7.95
C GLU A 328 36.50 25.61 8.77
N SER A 329 36.66 26.51 9.75
CA SER A 329 35.56 27.02 10.57
C SER A 329 34.65 27.99 9.82
N GLN A 330 35.16 28.63 8.77
CA GLN A 330 34.37 29.55 7.93
C GLN A 330 33.67 28.86 6.78
N ARG A 331 34.04 27.63 6.41
CA ARG A 331 33.36 26.88 5.36
C ARG A 331 31.88 26.71 5.68
N LEU A 332 31.05 26.91 4.66
CA LEU A 332 29.60 26.79 4.80
C LEU A 332 29.14 25.37 4.52
N VAL A 333 28.20 24.89 5.32
CA VAL A 333 27.57 23.58 5.22
C VAL A 333 26.06 23.70 5.36
N LEU A 334 25.31 22.75 4.79
CA LEU A 334 23.95 22.50 5.28
C LEU A 334 24.06 21.85 6.65
N ARG A 335 23.33 22.37 7.63
CA ARG A 335 23.41 21.91 9.02
C ARG A 335 23.13 20.40 9.11
N THR A 336 24.01 19.69 9.82
CA THR A 336 23.95 18.22 9.91
C THR A 336 23.11 17.71 11.08
N HIS A 337 22.86 18.59 12.05
CA HIS A 337 22.09 18.35 13.27
C HIS A 337 21.65 19.69 13.87
N THR A 338 20.59 19.69 14.67
CA THR A 338 20.08 20.92 15.34
C THR A 338 20.95 21.38 16.52
N THR A 339 21.94 20.59 16.92
CA THR A 339 22.88 20.91 18.02
C THR A 339 23.69 22.19 17.79
N SER A 340 23.88 22.60 16.54
CA SER A 340 24.48 23.90 16.20
C SER A 340 23.63 25.07 16.70
N ILE A 341 22.30 24.93 16.67
CA ILE A 341 21.36 25.93 17.18
C ILE A 341 21.46 25.97 18.71
N SER A 342 21.54 24.81 19.35
CA SER A 342 21.74 24.70 20.81
C SER A 342 23.01 25.39 21.26
N ALA A 343 24.14 25.20 20.56
CA ALA A 343 25.37 25.92 20.85
C ALA A 343 25.19 27.44 20.73
N SER A 344 24.51 27.90 19.69
CA SER A 344 24.24 29.34 19.49
C SER A 344 23.36 29.93 20.60
N VAL A 345 22.35 29.19 21.05
CA VAL A 345 21.44 29.61 22.13
C VAL A 345 22.13 29.55 23.50
N LEU A 346 22.94 28.53 23.78
CA LEU A 346 23.72 28.44 25.03
C LEU A 346 24.77 29.56 25.13
N HIS A 347 25.41 29.94 24.03
CA HIS A 347 26.29 31.11 24.01
C HIS A 347 25.51 32.43 24.25
N LYS A 348 24.23 32.53 23.86
CA LYS A 348 23.37 33.66 24.25
C LYS A 348 23.01 33.61 25.73
N LEU A 349 22.75 32.42 26.26
CA LEU A 349 22.46 32.21 27.68
C LEU A 349 23.63 32.67 28.55
N ALA A 350 24.87 32.38 28.14
CA ALA A 350 26.08 32.79 28.85
C ALA A 350 26.20 34.32 29.05
N ALA A 351 25.71 35.10 28.08
CA ALA A 351 25.68 36.56 28.16
C ALA A 351 24.55 37.10 29.06
N LYS A 352 23.50 36.31 29.33
CA LYS A 352 22.38 36.71 30.19
C LYS A 352 22.80 36.67 31.67
N LYS A 353 22.16 37.52 32.46
CA LYS A 353 22.34 37.59 33.93
C LYS A 353 20.99 37.47 34.59
N GLY A 354 20.86 36.47 35.46
CA GLY A 354 19.72 36.27 36.34
C GLY A 354 19.81 37.17 37.59
N PRO A 355 18.85 37.01 38.53
CA PRO A 355 18.78 37.83 39.75
C PRO A 355 20.03 37.76 40.64
N ASP A 356 20.77 36.65 40.57
CA ASP A 356 22.02 36.41 41.31
C ASP A 356 23.28 36.83 40.54
N GLY A 357 23.12 37.47 39.37
CA GLY A 357 24.22 37.86 38.50
C GLY A 357 24.85 36.72 37.69
N ARG A 358 24.26 35.52 37.71
CA ARG A 358 24.76 34.34 36.98
C ARG A 358 23.85 34.02 35.80
N PRO A 359 24.30 33.28 34.77
CA PRO A 359 23.40 32.79 33.72
C PRO A 359 22.24 32.00 34.34
N PRO A 360 20.98 32.32 34.02
CA PRO A 360 19.84 31.63 34.62
C PRO A 360 19.72 30.19 34.08
N PRO A 361 19.14 29.25 34.84
CA PRO A 361 18.73 27.97 34.30
C PRO A 361 17.77 28.12 33.12
N ALA A 362 17.85 27.20 32.16
CA ALA A 362 17.02 27.26 30.96
C ALA A 362 16.71 25.88 30.39
N ARG A 363 15.57 25.76 29.71
CA ARG A 363 15.12 24.56 29.00
C ARG A 363 14.76 24.95 27.58
N TYR A 364 15.48 24.39 26.62
CA TYR A 364 15.34 24.73 25.21
C TYR A 364 15.01 23.50 24.38
N PHE A 365 14.22 23.67 23.33
CA PHE A 365 13.98 22.60 22.37
C PHE A 365 13.90 23.14 20.95
N SER A 366 14.12 22.27 19.98
CA SER A 366 13.89 22.58 18.57
C SER A 366 13.43 21.35 17.82
N ILE A 367 12.63 21.56 16.78
CA ILE A 367 12.25 20.52 15.83
C ILE A 367 12.41 21.08 14.44
N ASP A 368 13.46 20.66 13.74
CA ASP A 368 13.74 21.19 12.42
C ASP A 368 14.56 20.25 11.53
N ARG A 369 14.59 20.57 10.24
CA ARG A 369 15.20 19.76 9.19
C ARG A 369 16.72 19.82 9.23
N VAL A 370 17.39 18.69 9.09
CA VAL A 370 18.84 18.55 9.01
C VAL A 370 19.21 17.78 7.75
N PHE A 371 20.46 17.92 7.32
CA PHE A 371 20.94 17.41 6.04
C PHE A 371 22.19 16.56 6.23
N ARG A 372 22.21 15.36 5.67
CA ARG A 372 23.36 14.45 5.71
C ARG A 372 23.57 13.86 4.34
N ASN A 373 24.81 13.77 3.88
CA ASN A 373 25.15 13.20 2.59
C ASN A 373 25.18 11.66 2.65
N GLU A 374 24.15 11.08 3.25
CA GLU A 374 23.99 9.64 3.35
C GLU A 374 23.29 9.08 2.11
N THR A 375 23.58 7.82 1.78
CA THR A 375 22.91 7.15 0.66
C THR A 375 21.43 6.97 1.00
N VAL A 376 20.54 7.47 0.14
CA VAL A 376 19.09 7.38 0.33
C VAL A 376 18.62 5.94 0.18
N ASP A 377 17.98 5.41 1.23
CA ASP A 377 17.41 4.05 1.24
C ASP A 377 15.98 4.03 1.83
N ALA A 378 15.48 2.87 2.26
CA ALA A 378 14.14 2.75 2.83
C ALA A 378 14.01 3.35 4.25
N THR A 379 15.14 3.61 4.91
CA THR A 379 15.27 4.04 6.31
C THR A 379 16.00 5.37 6.48
N HIS A 380 16.79 5.79 5.50
CA HIS A 380 17.61 7.00 5.51
C HIS A 380 17.24 7.92 4.35
N LEU A 381 17.07 9.21 4.66
CA LEU A 381 16.91 10.29 3.69
C LEU A 381 18.09 11.25 3.84
N ALA A 382 18.45 11.92 2.75
CA ALA A 382 19.46 12.98 2.76
C ALA A 382 19.01 14.21 3.58
N GLU A 383 17.69 14.36 3.78
CA GLU A 383 17.09 15.36 4.66
C GLU A 383 16.00 14.73 5.54
N PHE A 384 16.00 15.06 6.83
CA PHE A 384 15.02 14.58 7.80
C PHE A 384 14.90 15.56 8.96
N HIS A 385 13.92 15.41 9.85
CA HIS A 385 13.72 16.32 10.98
C HIS A 385 14.31 15.75 12.26
N GLN A 386 15.16 16.54 12.91
CA GLN A 386 15.70 16.26 14.22
C GLN A 386 14.90 17.03 15.27
N VAL A 387 14.46 16.30 16.28
CA VAL A 387 13.94 16.84 17.55
C VAL A 387 15.10 16.87 18.52
N GLU A 388 15.36 18.01 19.14
CA GLU A 388 16.42 18.16 20.14
C GLU A 388 15.91 18.93 21.35
N GLY A 389 16.29 18.47 22.54
CA GLY A 389 16.07 19.16 23.80
C GLY A 389 17.38 19.38 24.56
N VAL A 390 17.42 20.49 25.29
CA VAL A 390 18.57 20.94 26.07
C VAL A 390 18.09 21.48 27.42
N ILE A 391 18.74 21.09 28.52
CA ILE A 391 18.49 21.65 29.85
C ILE A 391 19.81 22.14 30.43
N ALA A 392 19.92 23.44 30.68
CA ALA A 392 21.04 24.06 31.37
C ALA A 392 20.65 24.39 32.81
N ASP A 393 21.34 23.81 33.79
CA ASP A 393 21.06 24.06 35.21
C ASP A 393 22.28 23.76 36.08
N TYR A 394 22.20 24.14 37.35
CA TYR A 394 23.20 23.86 38.36
C TYR A 394 22.90 22.52 39.05
N GLY A 395 23.93 21.68 39.21
CA GLY A 395 23.80 20.40 39.91
C GLY A 395 23.23 19.24 39.09
N LEU A 396 23.16 19.37 37.75
CA LEU A 396 22.72 18.28 36.89
C LEU A 396 23.65 17.05 36.97
N THR A 397 23.03 15.86 36.96
CA THR A 397 23.71 14.56 37.04
C THR A 397 23.20 13.60 35.96
N LEU A 398 23.98 12.56 35.66
CA LEU A 398 23.56 11.55 34.69
C LEU A 398 22.25 10.85 35.08
N GLY A 399 22.07 10.56 36.37
CA GLY A 399 20.84 9.95 36.88
C GLY A 399 19.62 10.84 36.65
N GLY A 400 19.76 12.16 36.82
CA GLY A 400 18.70 13.12 36.52
C GLY A 400 18.34 13.17 35.04
N LEU A 401 19.31 12.97 34.14
CA LEU A 401 19.03 12.85 32.70
C LEU A 401 18.22 11.59 32.40
N MET A 402 18.59 10.44 32.98
CA MET A 402 17.88 9.17 32.80
C MET A 402 16.43 9.27 33.30
N GLU A 403 16.22 9.81 34.50
CA GLU A 403 14.89 10.04 35.07
C GLU A 403 14.06 10.99 34.20
N PHE A 404 14.66 12.09 33.74
CA PHE A 404 13.98 13.00 32.82
C PHE A 404 13.57 12.30 31.52
N MET A 405 14.44 11.46 30.95
CA MET A 405 14.12 10.69 29.73
C MET A 405 12.95 9.74 29.97
N GLU A 406 12.88 9.06 31.11
CA GLU A 406 11.73 8.22 31.46
C GLU A 406 10.44 9.02 31.49
N VAL A 407 10.43 10.22 32.11
CA VAL A 407 9.26 11.10 32.14
C VAL A 407 8.88 11.60 30.73
N PHE A 408 9.88 12.01 29.94
CA PHE A 408 9.68 12.54 28.58
C PHE A 408 9.09 11.48 27.64
N PHE A 409 9.64 10.25 27.64
CA PHE A 409 9.16 9.17 26.79
C PHE A 409 7.86 8.54 27.29
N ASN A 410 7.59 8.57 28.59
CA ASN A 410 6.30 8.13 29.12
C ASN A 410 5.13 9.00 28.62
N LYS A 411 5.34 10.31 28.40
CA LYS A 411 4.35 11.18 27.73
C LYS A 411 4.04 10.80 26.28
N MET A 412 4.91 10.00 25.65
CA MET A 412 4.71 9.43 24.31
C MET A 412 4.21 7.97 24.34
N GLY A 413 3.86 7.45 25.52
CA GLY A 413 3.42 6.06 25.71
C GLY A 413 4.55 5.03 25.62
N LEU A 414 5.81 5.46 25.72
CA LEU A 414 6.98 4.58 25.73
C LEU A 414 7.47 4.38 27.18
N THR A 415 7.35 3.15 27.67
CA THR A 415 7.78 2.73 29.01
C THR A 415 8.99 1.79 28.95
N ASP A 416 9.57 1.48 30.11
CA ASP A 416 10.66 0.50 30.28
C ASP A 416 11.93 0.82 29.48
N LEU A 417 12.38 2.07 29.56
CA LEU A 417 13.59 2.51 28.87
C LEU A 417 14.83 1.72 29.32
N LYS A 418 15.76 1.54 28.36
CA LYS A 418 17.11 1.02 28.60
C LYS A 418 18.13 2.01 28.07
N PHE A 419 19.20 2.17 28.82
CA PHE A 419 20.27 3.11 28.50
C PHE A 419 21.56 2.35 28.21
N LYS A 420 22.21 2.70 27.11
CA LYS A 420 23.48 2.08 26.69
C LYS A 420 24.54 3.17 26.57
N PRO A 421 25.71 3.04 27.21
CA PRO A 421 26.81 3.97 27.03
C PRO A 421 27.17 4.13 25.55
N ALA A 422 27.39 5.37 25.13
CA ALA A 422 27.70 5.73 23.75
C ALA A 422 28.86 6.73 23.70
N TYR A 423 29.20 7.19 22.50
CA TYR A 423 30.18 8.25 22.29
C TYR A 423 29.56 9.32 21.39
N ASN A 424 29.53 10.56 21.87
CA ASN A 424 29.41 11.74 21.01
C ASN A 424 30.55 12.70 21.35
N PRO A 425 31.16 13.39 20.37
CA PRO A 425 32.30 14.28 20.63
C PRO A 425 31.99 15.41 21.64
N TYR A 426 30.75 15.91 21.64
CA TYR A 426 30.29 17.02 22.48
C TYR A 426 29.74 16.60 23.84
N THR A 427 29.60 15.30 24.15
CA THR A 427 29.03 14.85 25.43
C THR A 427 29.94 13.90 26.21
N GLU A 428 30.01 14.11 27.52
CA GLU A 428 30.68 13.21 28.46
C GLU A 428 29.99 13.32 29.83
N PRO A 429 29.30 12.26 30.31
CA PRO A 429 29.03 10.98 29.65
C PRO A 429 27.95 11.07 28.56
N SER A 430 27.91 10.05 27.68
CA SER A 430 26.92 9.90 26.59
C SER A 430 26.16 8.56 26.70
N MET A 431 24.89 8.54 26.28
CA MET A 431 24.08 7.32 26.22
C MET A 431 23.06 7.32 25.08
N GLU A 432 22.90 6.15 24.46
CA GLU A 432 21.77 5.80 23.60
C GLU A 432 20.57 5.34 24.47
N ILE A 433 19.36 5.63 24.00
CA ILE A 433 18.10 5.31 24.67
C ILE A 433 17.34 4.29 23.82
N PHE A 434 16.91 3.20 24.46
CA PHE A 434 16.18 2.11 23.83
C PHE A 434 14.83 1.90 24.52
N ALA A 435 13.81 1.51 23.75
CA ALA A 435 12.53 1.02 24.26
C ALA A 435 12.11 -0.26 23.55
N TYR A 436 11.34 -1.10 24.24
CA TYR A 436 10.85 -2.35 23.66
C TYR A 436 9.63 -2.10 22.77
N HIS A 437 9.77 -2.38 21.48
CA HIS A 437 8.68 -2.20 20.53
C HIS A 437 7.84 -3.48 20.43
N LYS A 438 6.65 -3.49 21.06
CA LYS A 438 5.73 -4.64 21.12
C LYS A 438 5.40 -5.21 19.72
N GLY A 439 5.16 -4.36 18.73
CA GLY A 439 4.82 -4.80 17.37
C GLY A 439 5.98 -5.42 16.58
N LEU A 440 7.24 -5.19 16.98
CA LEU A 440 8.45 -5.72 16.32
C LEU A 440 9.13 -6.81 17.16
N GLY A 441 8.70 -7.01 18.40
CA GLY A 441 9.25 -8.01 19.31
C GLY A 441 10.71 -7.77 19.72
N LYS A 442 11.23 -6.53 19.60
CA LYS A 442 12.64 -6.21 19.85
C LYS A 442 12.84 -4.84 20.50
N LEU A 443 13.99 -4.65 21.15
CA LEU A 443 14.48 -3.33 21.57
C LEU A 443 14.83 -2.51 20.33
N VAL A 444 14.39 -1.26 20.32
CA VAL A 444 14.64 -0.29 19.24
C VAL A 444 15.25 0.97 19.85
N GLU A 445 16.26 1.51 19.18
CA GLU A 445 16.85 2.80 19.54
C GLU A 445 15.86 3.93 19.22
N ILE A 446 15.52 4.71 20.25
CA ILE A 446 14.53 5.80 20.17
C ILE A 446 15.17 7.19 20.30
N GLY A 447 16.44 7.28 20.69
CA GLY A 447 17.16 8.55 20.78
C GLY A 447 18.59 8.39 21.30
N ASN A 448 19.33 9.49 21.26
CA ASN A 448 20.68 9.63 21.78
C ASN A 448 20.74 10.85 22.71
N SER A 449 21.56 10.78 23.76
CA SER A 449 21.65 11.82 24.78
C SER A 449 23.02 11.86 25.47
N GLY A 450 23.25 12.92 26.24
CA GLY A 450 24.43 13.02 27.10
C GLY A 450 24.49 14.34 27.84
N MET A 451 25.60 14.54 28.56
CA MET A 451 25.92 15.78 29.24
C MET A 451 26.98 16.54 28.44
N PHE A 452 26.73 17.79 28.04
CA PHE A 452 27.69 18.53 27.23
C PHE A 452 29.02 18.72 27.96
N ARG A 453 30.10 18.59 27.19
CA ARG A 453 31.47 18.64 27.69
C ARG A 453 31.86 20.03 28.22
N PRO A 454 32.69 20.11 29.27
CA PRO A 454 33.21 21.39 29.77
C PRO A 454 33.95 22.19 28.70
N GLU A 455 34.66 21.53 27.78
CA GLU A 455 35.39 22.19 26.68
C GLU A 455 34.47 22.97 25.74
N MET A 456 33.23 22.50 25.56
CA MET A 456 32.19 23.18 24.81
C MET A 456 31.59 24.32 25.63
N LEU A 457 31.20 24.06 26.87
CA LEU A 457 30.43 25.01 27.70
C LEU A 457 31.27 26.17 28.25
N GLU A 458 32.44 25.88 28.81
CA GLU A 458 33.32 26.92 29.38
C GLU A 458 33.89 27.84 28.30
N ALA A 459 34.11 27.33 27.08
CA ALA A 459 34.52 28.16 25.94
C ALA A 459 33.47 29.23 25.61
N MET A 460 32.17 28.92 25.77
CA MET A 460 31.06 29.87 25.59
C MET A 460 30.99 30.94 26.69
N GLY A 461 31.71 30.77 27.81
CA GLY A 461 31.62 31.61 29.00
C GLY A 461 30.56 31.16 30.01
N LEU A 462 30.02 29.93 29.89
CA LEU A 462 29.19 29.36 30.95
C LEU A 462 30.07 29.01 32.17
N PRO A 463 29.56 29.19 33.40
CA PRO A 463 30.34 28.90 34.60
C PRO A 463 30.54 27.39 34.76
N LYS A 464 31.69 26.99 35.30
CA LYS A 464 32.14 25.59 35.46
C LYS A 464 31.16 24.65 36.17
N ASP A 465 30.32 25.18 37.06
CA ASP A 465 29.33 24.44 37.83
C ASP A 465 27.93 24.40 37.17
N MET A 466 27.71 25.16 36.09
CA MET A 466 26.54 24.97 35.23
C MET A 466 26.80 23.80 34.29
N ARG A 467 25.87 22.85 34.30
CA ARG A 467 25.91 21.65 33.47
C ARG A 467 24.74 21.67 32.52
N VAL A 468 24.90 20.97 31.39
CA VAL A 468 23.88 20.98 30.34
C VAL A 468 23.60 19.56 29.86
N PHE A 469 22.34 19.16 29.90
CA PHE A 469 21.85 17.97 29.21
C PHE A 469 21.58 18.30 27.75
N GLY A 470 21.87 17.36 26.85
CA GLY A 470 21.44 17.38 25.46
C GLY A 470 20.90 16.02 25.06
N TRP A 471 19.79 15.98 24.33
CA TRP A 471 19.27 14.76 23.72
C TRP A 471 18.58 15.05 22.41
N GLY A 472 18.59 14.07 21.51
CA GLY A 472 17.94 14.18 20.23
C GLY A 472 17.37 12.86 19.73
N LEU A 473 16.38 12.98 18.86
CA LEU A 473 15.73 11.87 18.18
C LEU A 473 15.21 12.34 16.81
N SER A 474 15.04 11.41 15.87
CA SER A 474 14.38 11.68 14.59
C SER A 474 12.88 11.80 14.79
N LEU A 475 12.23 12.73 14.08
CA LEU A 475 10.77 12.83 14.05
C LEU A 475 10.14 11.73 13.18
N GLU A 476 10.82 11.33 12.11
CA GLU A 476 10.34 10.36 11.13
C GLU A 476 10.19 8.97 11.74
N ARG A 477 11.17 8.49 12.53
CA ARG A 477 11.14 7.12 13.08
C ARG A 477 9.92 6.87 13.99
N PRO A 478 9.60 7.72 14.98
CA PRO A 478 8.36 7.61 15.77
C PRO A 478 7.11 7.71 14.89
N THR A 479 7.11 8.58 13.89
CA THR A 479 5.97 8.75 12.97
C THR A 479 5.73 7.49 12.14
N MET A 480 6.79 6.90 11.58
CA MET A 480 6.73 5.65 10.82
C MET A 480 6.18 4.51 11.69
N ILE A 481 6.62 4.41 12.95
CA ILE A 481 6.10 3.44 13.90
C ILE A 481 4.59 3.67 14.18
N LYS A 482 4.20 4.90 14.51
CA LYS A 482 2.81 5.28 14.83
C LYS A 482 1.85 4.99 13.68
N TYR A 483 2.27 5.25 12.44
CA TYR A 483 1.48 5.05 11.23
C TYR A 483 1.74 3.72 10.51
N LYS A 484 2.57 2.83 11.07
CA LYS A 484 2.93 1.52 10.50
C LYS A 484 3.51 1.60 9.09
N ILE A 485 4.36 2.60 8.84
CA ILE A 485 5.05 2.83 7.58
C ILE A 485 6.43 2.17 7.65
N SER A 486 6.77 1.35 6.66
CA SER A 486 8.06 0.65 6.61
C SER A 486 9.12 1.39 5.78
N ASN A 487 8.71 2.31 4.91
CA ASN A 487 9.58 3.05 3.99
C ASN A 487 9.42 4.56 4.19
N ILE A 488 10.49 5.23 4.60
CA ILE A 488 10.48 6.66 4.93
C ILE A 488 10.04 7.55 3.76
N ARG A 489 10.24 7.10 2.51
CA ARG A 489 9.86 7.82 1.29
C ARG A 489 8.35 7.86 1.04
N GLU A 490 7.60 6.97 1.70
CA GLU A 490 6.13 7.00 1.71
C GLU A 490 5.60 8.00 2.74
N LEU A 491 6.45 8.42 3.69
CA LEU A 491 6.11 9.41 4.70
C LEU A 491 6.53 10.82 4.29
N LEU A 492 7.72 11.01 3.69
CA LEU A 492 8.27 12.33 3.40
C LEU A 492 8.79 12.42 1.96
N GLY A 493 8.39 13.48 1.26
CA GLY A 493 8.88 13.83 -0.08
C GLY A 493 7.75 14.02 -1.10
N HIS A 494 8.12 14.36 -2.33
CA HIS A 494 7.17 14.61 -3.42
C HIS A 494 6.47 13.34 -3.94
N LYS A 495 6.86 12.16 -3.46
CA LYS A 495 6.28 10.85 -3.85
C LYS A 495 5.24 10.33 -2.85
N VAL A 496 4.95 11.09 -1.80
CA VAL A 496 3.96 10.72 -0.79
C VAL A 496 2.58 10.63 -1.45
N ASP A 497 1.84 9.56 -1.16
CA ASP A 497 0.47 9.40 -1.62
C ASP A 497 -0.45 10.42 -0.91
N LEU A 498 -1.13 11.26 -1.69
CA LEU A 498 -2.07 12.24 -1.14
C LEU A 498 -3.26 11.55 -0.45
N ASN A 499 -3.69 10.37 -0.91
CA ASN A 499 -4.74 9.61 -0.23
C ASN A 499 -4.30 9.19 1.18
N PHE A 500 -3.01 8.89 1.37
CA PHE A 500 -2.46 8.61 2.68
C PHE A 500 -2.56 9.87 3.56
N ILE A 501 -2.26 11.06 3.04
CA ILE A 501 -2.39 12.30 3.82
C ILE A 501 -3.85 12.59 4.19
N GLU A 502 -4.76 12.47 3.22
CA GLU A 502 -6.19 12.83 3.35
C GLU A 502 -6.96 11.89 4.28
N LYS A 503 -6.71 10.58 4.18
CA LYS A 503 -7.44 9.57 4.95
C LYS A 503 -6.92 9.39 6.37
N ASN A 504 -5.70 9.81 6.65
CA ASN A 504 -5.13 9.63 7.98
C ASN A 504 -5.82 10.54 9.00
N ALA A 505 -6.27 9.93 10.08
CA ALA A 505 -6.87 10.64 11.20
C ALA A 505 -5.95 11.77 11.70
N ALA A 506 -6.57 12.81 12.28
CA ALA A 506 -5.83 13.77 13.09
C ALA A 506 -5.11 13.01 14.22
N VAL A 507 -3.84 13.36 14.47
CA VAL A 507 -3.16 12.85 15.66
C VAL A 507 -3.91 13.44 16.84
N ARG A 508 -4.57 12.58 17.60
CA ARG A 508 -5.02 12.92 18.94
C ARG A 508 -3.89 12.53 19.87
N LEU A 509 -3.71 13.31 20.94
CA LEU A 509 -3.06 12.78 22.13
C LEU A 509 -3.95 11.59 22.51
N ASP A 510 -3.54 10.37 22.17
CA ASP A 510 -4.16 9.17 22.70
C ASP A 510 -3.78 9.14 24.18
N LYS A 511 -4.44 10.01 24.96
CA LYS A 511 -4.58 9.85 26.39
C LYS A 511 -5.58 8.72 26.51
N ASP A 512 -5.07 7.53 26.80
CA ASP A 512 -5.89 6.48 27.41
C ASP A 512 -6.67 7.04 28.61
#